data_AF-A0A2S2NRU3-F1
#
_entry.id   AF-A0A2S2NRU3-F1
#
_cell.length_a   1.000
_cell.length_b   1.000
_cell.length_c   1.000
_cell.angle_alpha   90.00
_cell.angle_beta   90.00
_cell.angle_gamma   90.00
#
_symmetry.space_group_name_H-M   'P 1'
#
loop_
_entity.id
_entity.type
_entity.pdbx_description
1 polymer ?
#
loop_
_entity_poly.entity_id
_entity_poly.type
_entity_poly.pdbx_seq_one_letter_code
_entity_poly.pdbx_strand_id
1 'polypeptide(L)'
;MNFIPVIYEPLNWHTEQWGKKQINGTISGLLGEVWSARADLALGNLHYTPYHLNILDLSIPYNTECLTFLTFESKTDNSWKTLILPFKLNMWIGVLITLLVGGFLFYAFATAHKHIEDSESSIKIIQCDTQKTKILENKSELFTENKTVKKYIDILKHKIKYPKIIKQQKCINNHTTNNKFNQLTNKDVTGLYLFEDIENSILYTYGMLVAVSLPKVPSGWAIRILTGWWWIYCLLVVVAYKASMTAILANPDTRL
;
A
#
# COMPACT_ATOMS: atom_id res chain seq x y z
N MET A 1 40.86 20.92 63.31
CA MET A 1 41.14 22.29 63.79
C MET A 1 40.21 22.57 64.96
N ASN A 2 40.66 23.26 66.01
CA ASN A 2 39.87 23.54 67.23
C ASN A 2 39.59 25.05 67.37
N PHE A 3 38.78 25.61 66.46
CA PHE A 3 38.33 27.01 66.50
C PHE A 3 36.80 27.08 66.52
N ILE A 4 36.26 28.19 67.01
CA ILE A 4 34.82 28.48 67.05
C ILE A 4 34.52 29.50 65.94
N PRO A 5 33.85 29.12 64.84
CA PRO A 5 33.58 30.04 63.74
C PRO A 5 32.45 31.02 64.07
N VAL A 6 32.59 32.27 63.62
CA VAL A 6 31.49 33.23 63.53
C VAL A 6 31.10 33.36 62.06
N ILE A 7 29.93 32.83 61.73
CA ILE A 7 29.43 32.80 60.35
C ILE A 7 28.58 34.06 60.12
N TYR A 8 28.85 34.77 59.02
CA TYR A 8 28.03 35.88 58.57
C TYR A 8 27.99 35.94 57.05
N GLU A 9 26.99 36.64 56.51
CA GLU A 9 26.85 36.92 55.08
C GLU A 9 27.15 38.40 54.81
N PRO A 10 27.80 38.75 53.68
CA PRO A 10 28.07 40.14 53.35
C PRO A 10 26.77 40.89 53.06
N LEU A 11 26.68 42.17 53.49
CA LEU A 11 25.45 42.98 53.36
C LEU A 11 24.88 43.05 51.93
N ASN A 12 25.74 43.05 50.91
CA ASN A 12 25.36 43.20 49.50
C ASN A 12 25.34 41.87 48.72
N TRP A 13 25.15 40.73 49.38
CA TRP A 13 25.26 39.41 48.74
C TRP A 13 24.31 39.22 47.53
N HIS A 14 23.10 39.80 47.57
CA HIS A 14 22.13 39.71 46.47
C HIS A 14 22.61 40.39 45.18
N THR A 15 23.35 41.49 45.29
CA THR A 15 23.76 42.33 44.15
C THR A 15 25.19 42.02 43.70
N GLU A 16 26.09 41.79 44.65
CA GLU A 16 27.51 41.60 44.39
C GLU A 16 27.92 40.12 44.30
N GLN A 17 27.07 39.20 44.76
CA GLN A 17 27.30 37.75 44.70
C GLN A 17 28.69 37.37 45.27
N TRP A 18 29.49 36.60 44.53
CA TRP A 18 30.86 36.26 44.89
C TRP A 18 31.80 37.48 44.93
N GLY A 19 31.47 38.55 44.22
CA GLY A 19 32.29 39.74 44.13
C GLY A 19 33.01 39.90 42.80
N LYS A 20 33.28 41.15 42.42
CA LYS A 20 34.09 41.47 41.23
C LYS A 20 35.06 42.60 41.53
N LYS A 21 36.17 42.62 40.79
CA LYS A 21 37.10 43.74 40.84
C LYS A 21 36.46 44.96 40.18
N GLN A 22 36.32 46.02 40.96
CA GLN A 22 35.72 47.28 40.54
C GLN A 22 36.80 48.20 39.93
N ILE A 23 36.37 49.20 39.15
CA ILE A 23 37.24 50.10 38.36
C ILE A 23 38.21 50.88 39.26
N ASN A 24 37.77 51.22 40.48
CA ASN A 24 38.55 51.87 41.52
C ASN A 24 39.63 50.95 42.15
N GLY A 25 39.75 49.70 41.71
CA GLY A 25 40.71 48.72 42.22
C GLY A 25 40.22 47.96 43.47
N THR A 26 39.11 48.36 44.09
CA THR A 26 38.52 47.62 45.22
C THR A 26 37.78 46.38 44.73
N ILE A 27 37.70 45.36 45.56
CA ILE A 27 36.97 44.13 45.27
C ILE A 27 35.69 44.12 46.11
N SER A 28 34.58 43.77 45.48
CA SER A 28 33.25 43.73 46.11
C SER A 28 32.88 42.30 46.57
N GLY A 29 31.73 42.12 47.21
CA GLY A 29 31.16 40.80 47.57
C GLY A 29 32.02 39.95 48.50
N LEU A 30 31.85 38.63 48.42
CA LEU A 30 32.58 37.65 49.25
C LEU A 30 34.12 37.79 49.13
N LEU A 31 34.62 37.99 47.91
CA LEU A 31 36.04 38.21 47.64
C LEU A 31 36.56 39.48 48.33
N GLY A 32 35.74 40.54 48.40
CA GLY A 32 36.09 41.81 49.02
C GLY A 32 36.20 41.77 50.53
N GLU A 33 35.38 40.95 51.21
CA GLU A 33 35.46 40.76 52.68
C GLU A 33 36.79 40.13 53.08
N VAL A 34 37.25 39.12 52.34
CA VAL A 34 38.57 38.48 52.59
C VAL A 34 39.71 39.43 52.21
N TRP A 35 39.61 40.09 51.05
CA TRP A 35 40.64 41.04 50.58
C TRP A 35 40.84 42.23 51.55
N SER A 36 39.75 42.69 52.17
CA SER A 36 39.78 43.80 53.14
C SER A 36 40.09 43.35 54.57
N ALA A 37 40.45 42.07 54.77
CA ALA A 37 40.71 41.45 56.07
C ALA A 37 39.54 41.57 57.07
N ARG A 38 38.30 41.58 56.57
CA ARG A 38 37.06 41.55 57.39
C ARG A 38 36.57 40.12 57.65
N ALA A 39 36.97 39.17 56.81
CA ALA A 39 36.74 37.75 57.00
C ALA A 39 38.07 36.99 56.91
N ASP A 40 38.32 36.07 57.86
CA ASP A 40 39.50 35.20 57.84
C ASP A 40 39.35 34.02 56.86
N LEU A 41 38.11 33.58 56.63
CA LEU A 41 37.79 32.46 55.75
C LEU A 41 36.53 32.79 54.94
N ALA A 42 36.56 32.50 53.63
CA ALA A 42 35.38 32.53 52.78
C ALA A 42 34.98 31.10 52.37
N LEU A 43 33.68 30.83 52.45
CA LEU A 43 33.06 29.60 51.94
C LEU A 43 32.12 29.97 50.79
N GLY A 44 32.34 29.39 49.62
CA GLY A 44 31.50 29.61 48.46
C GLY A 44 31.90 28.72 47.29
N ASN A 45 31.01 28.59 46.30
CA ASN A 45 31.31 27.88 45.05
C ASN A 45 32.26 28.70 44.18
N LEU A 46 33.55 28.72 44.55
CA LEU A 46 34.60 29.43 43.85
C LEU A 46 35.33 28.47 42.92
N HIS A 47 35.36 28.81 41.64
CA HIS A 47 36.14 28.05 40.67
C HIS A 47 37.64 28.31 40.86
N TYR A 48 38.43 27.24 40.77
CA TYR A 48 39.89 27.30 40.79
C TYR A 48 40.42 27.93 39.50
N THR A 49 40.37 29.26 39.43
CA THR A 49 40.77 30.04 38.26
C THR A 49 41.92 30.99 38.61
N PRO A 50 42.76 31.38 37.65
CA PRO A 50 43.82 32.36 37.88
C PRO A 50 43.30 33.69 38.44
N TYR A 51 42.06 34.07 38.12
CA TYR A 51 41.43 35.27 38.66
C TYR A 51 41.26 35.20 40.18
N HIS A 52 40.74 34.09 40.71
CA HIS A 52 40.56 33.92 42.15
C HIS A 52 41.89 33.70 42.88
N LEU A 53 42.82 32.94 42.29
CA LEU A 53 44.16 32.69 42.86
C LEU A 53 45.02 33.94 43.01
N ASN A 54 44.78 34.97 42.17
CA ASN A 54 45.46 36.26 42.31
C ASN A 54 44.90 37.13 43.45
N ILE A 55 43.72 36.78 44.00
CA ILE A 55 43.03 37.56 45.04
C ILE A 55 43.15 36.87 46.41
N LEU A 56 43.05 35.54 46.43
CA LEU A 56 43.11 34.74 47.66
C LEU A 56 43.73 33.37 47.40
N ASP A 57 44.25 32.77 48.47
CA ASP A 57 44.77 31.41 48.44
C ASP A 57 43.62 30.41 48.60
N LEU A 58 43.36 29.64 47.54
CA LEU A 58 42.35 28.58 47.54
C LEU A 58 42.93 27.28 48.12
N SER A 59 42.11 26.55 48.88
CA SER A 59 42.44 25.19 49.29
C SER A 59 42.50 24.25 48.07
N ILE A 60 42.95 23.02 48.31
CA ILE A 60 42.78 21.93 47.34
C ILE A 60 41.27 21.80 47.03
N PRO A 61 40.85 21.70 45.76
CA PRO A 61 39.44 21.63 45.39
C PRO A 61 38.78 20.39 46.01
N TYR A 62 37.61 20.56 46.63
CA TYR A 62 36.85 19.49 47.26
C TYR A 62 35.86 18.81 46.30
N ASN A 63 35.48 19.47 45.22
CA ASN A 63 34.61 18.94 44.16
C ASN A 63 35.13 19.36 42.78
N THR A 64 34.84 18.53 41.77
CA THR A 64 35.12 18.83 40.35
C THR A 64 33.80 18.82 39.58
N GLU A 65 33.39 19.97 39.07
CA GLU A 65 32.16 20.15 38.30
C GLU A 65 32.50 20.53 36.85
N CYS A 66 31.63 20.14 35.92
CA CYS A 66 31.76 20.48 34.51
C CYS A 66 30.59 21.39 34.08
N LEU A 67 30.87 22.37 33.23
CA LEU A 67 29.82 23.20 32.63
C LEU A 67 29.06 22.38 31.59
N THR A 68 27.74 22.28 31.75
CA THR A 68 26.85 21.59 30.82
C THR A 68 25.81 22.55 30.28
N PHE A 69 25.44 22.38 29.01
CA PHE A 69 24.28 23.06 28.47
C PHE A 69 23.01 22.36 28.94
N LEU A 70 22.07 23.15 29.47
CA LEU A 70 20.75 22.66 29.83
C LEU A 70 19.79 23.00 28.69
N THR A 71 19.22 21.95 28.07
CA THR A 71 18.23 22.08 27.00
C THR A 71 16.90 21.49 27.46
N PHE A 72 15.81 21.91 26.82
CA PHE A 72 14.51 21.28 27.06
C PHE A 72 14.51 19.81 26.59
N GLU A 73 13.67 19.01 27.23
CA GLU A 73 13.42 17.63 26.83
C GLU A 73 12.68 17.58 25.49
N SER A 74 13.15 16.74 24.55
CA SER A 74 12.51 16.57 23.24
C SER A 74 11.18 15.84 23.38
N LYS A 75 10.10 16.40 22.81
CA LYS A 75 8.79 15.75 22.80
C LYS A 75 8.65 14.85 21.57
N THR A 76 8.04 13.68 21.74
CA THR A 76 7.64 12.82 20.62
C THR A 76 6.27 13.25 20.09
N ASP A 77 6.21 13.75 18.86
CA ASP A 77 4.94 14.11 18.24
C ASP A 77 4.27 12.90 17.58
N ASN A 78 3.14 12.45 18.14
CA ASN A 78 2.25 11.48 17.51
C ASN A 78 1.41 12.17 16.42
N SER A 79 2.03 12.44 15.27
CA SER A 79 1.36 13.08 14.14
C SER A 79 0.74 12.06 13.19
N TRP A 80 -0.44 12.36 12.63
CA TRP A 80 -1.04 11.61 11.52
C TRP A 80 -0.10 11.47 10.31
N LYS A 81 0.88 12.38 10.20
CA LYS A 81 1.94 12.36 9.18
C LYS A 81 2.77 11.08 9.22
N THR A 82 2.88 10.41 10.37
CA THR A 82 3.63 9.15 10.52
C THR A 82 3.06 8.03 9.64
N LEU A 83 1.77 8.06 9.29
CA LEU A 83 1.16 7.05 8.42
C LEU A 83 1.60 7.17 6.95
N ILE A 84 1.93 8.38 6.47
CA ILE A 84 2.29 8.60 5.06
C ILE A 84 3.82 8.62 4.86
N LEU A 85 4.56 8.80 5.96
CA LEU A 85 6.01 8.85 6.01
C LEU A 85 6.77 7.61 5.47
N PRO A 86 6.28 6.36 5.59
CA PRO A 86 7.04 5.18 5.18
C PRO A 86 7.48 5.20 3.72
N PHE A 87 6.70 5.83 2.85
CA PHE A 87 7.02 5.99 1.44
C PHE A 87 7.17 7.46 1.07
N LYS A 88 8.21 7.76 0.28
CA LYS A 88 8.37 9.08 -0.34
C LYS A 88 7.21 9.33 -1.31
N LEU A 89 6.87 10.61 -1.54
CA LEU A 89 5.79 11.01 -2.44
C LEU A 89 5.93 10.38 -3.86
N ASN A 90 7.16 10.29 -4.38
CA ASN A 90 7.44 9.67 -5.67
C ASN A 90 7.02 8.19 -5.72
N MET A 91 7.16 7.46 -4.60
CA MET A 91 6.77 6.06 -4.53
C MET A 91 5.25 5.91 -4.45
N TRP A 92 4.56 6.80 -3.71
CA TRP A 92 3.10 6.85 -3.71
C TRP A 92 2.53 7.10 -5.11
N ILE A 93 3.12 8.04 -5.85
CA ILE A 93 2.77 8.30 -7.25
C ILE A 93 3.01 7.03 -8.09
N GLY A 94 4.15 6.36 -7.90
CA GLY A 94 4.44 5.09 -8.56
C GLY A 94 3.40 4.00 -8.29
N VAL A 95 3.01 3.80 -7.02
CA VAL A 95 1.96 2.84 -6.64
C VAL A 95 0.63 3.18 -7.32
N LEU A 96 0.24 4.46 -7.36
CA LEU A 96 -0.99 4.88 -8.02
C LEU A 96 -0.93 4.66 -9.54
N ILE A 97 0.19 4.98 -10.19
CA ILE A 97 0.37 4.75 -11.63
C ILE A 97 0.31 3.26 -11.95
N THR A 98 1.03 2.43 -11.20
CA THR A 98 1.03 0.98 -11.42
C THR A 98 -0.36 0.37 -11.22
N LEU A 99 -1.17 0.91 -10.30
CA LEU A 99 -2.55 0.51 -10.09
C LEU A 99 -3.42 0.80 -11.32
N LEU A 100 -3.32 2.00 -11.88
CA LEU A 100 -4.05 2.37 -13.10
C LEU A 100 -3.61 1.53 -14.31
N VAL A 101 -2.30 1.34 -14.48
CA VAL A 101 -1.74 0.50 -15.55
C VAL A 101 -2.17 -0.95 -15.38
N GLY A 102 -2.15 -1.48 -14.15
CA GLY A 102 -2.64 -2.82 -13.83
C GLY A 102 -4.10 -2.99 -14.21
N GLY A 103 -4.98 -2.08 -13.78
CA GLY A 103 -6.40 -2.09 -14.15
C GLY A 103 -6.63 -2.07 -15.66
N PHE A 104 -5.87 -1.25 -16.38
CA PHE A 104 -5.92 -1.21 -17.85
C PHE A 104 -5.44 -2.52 -18.50
N LEU A 105 -4.35 -3.11 -17.98
CA LEU A 105 -3.85 -4.41 -18.46
C LEU A 105 -4.90 -5.50 -18.27
N PHE A 106 -5.51 -5.60 -17.09
CA PHE A 106 -6.58 -6.59 -16.85
C PHE A 106 -7.78 -6.40 -17.77
N TYR A 107 -8.20 -5.16 -18.01
CA TYR A 107 -9.25 -4.83 -18.96
C TYR A 107 -8.88 -5.27 -20.39
N ALA A 108 -7.68 -4.90 -20.87
CA ALA A 108 -7.22 -5.25 -22.20
C ALA A 108 -7.13 -6.78 -22.40
N PHE A 109 -6.63 -7.52 -21.40
CA PHE A 109 -6.58 -8.97 -21.45
C PHE A 109 -7.97 -9.62 -21.43
N ALA A 110 -8.92 -9.07 -20.66
CA ALA A 110 -10.30 -9.56 -20.64
C ALA A 110 -10.99 -9.33 -22.00
N THR A 111 -10.84 -8.14 -22.59
CA THR A 111 -11.40 -7.82 -23.92
C THR A 111 -10.78 -8.69 -25.01
N ALA A 112 -9.46 -8.89 -24.98
CA ALA A 112 -8.78 -9.74 -25.95
C ALA A 112 -9.24 -11.20 -25.87
N HIS A 113 -9.37 -11.74 -24.65
CA HIS A 113 -9.86 -13.11 -24.46
C HIS A 113 -11.29 -13.27 -24.96
N LYS A 114 -12.17 -12.29 -24.69
CA LYS A 114 -13.55 -12.31 -25.18
C LYS A 114 -13.59 -12.33 -26.71
N HIS A 115 -12.80 -11.49 -27.37
CA HIS A 115 -12.76 -11.44 -28.84
C HIS A 115 -12.23 -12.74 -29.46
N ILE A 116 -11.26 -13.40 -28.81
CA ILE A 116 -10.76 -14.70 -29.26
C ILE A 116 -11.85 -15.78 -29.12
N GLU A 117 -12.57 -15.81 -28.00
CA GLU A 117 -13.60 -16.81 -27.74
C GLU A 117 -14.86 -16.61 -28.62
N ASP A 118 -15.23 -15.35 -28.88
CA ASP A 118 -16.28 -15.00 -29.86
C ASP A 118 -15.88 -15.43 -31.28
N SER A 119 -14.59 -15.34 -31.64
CA SER A 119 -14.12 -15.81 -32.95
C SER A 119 -14.16 -17.34 -33.08
N GLU A 120 -13.80 -18.07 -32.01
CA GLU A 120 -13.79 -19.53 -32.02
C GLU A 120 -15.22 -20.12 -32.03
N SER A 121 -16.15 -19.49 -31.31
CA SER A 121 -17.57 -19.87 -31.33
C SER A 121 -18.22 -19.60 -32.70
N SER A 122 -17.89 -18.48 -33.33
CA SER A 122 -18.36 -18.14 -34.69
C SER A 122 -17.88 -19.15 -35.74
N ILE A 123 -16.61 -19.56 -35.68
CA ILE A 123 -16.03 -20.58 -36.58
C ILE A 123 -16.71 -21.95 -36.39
N LYS A 124 -16.98 -22.36 -35.14
CA LYS A 124 -17.69 -23.61 -34.84
C LYS A 124 -19.11 -23.62 -35.40
N ILE A 125 -19.83 -22.50 -35.35
CA ILE A 125 -21.18 -22.37 -35.92
C ILE A 125 -21.13 -22.51 -37.46
N ILE A 126 -20.20 -21.82 -38.12
CA ILE A 126 -20.04 -21.86 -39.59
C ILE A 126 -19.68 -23.28 -40.07
N GLN A 127 -18.81 -24.00 -39.35
CA GLN A 127 -18.48 -25.40 -39.67
C GLN A 127 -19.70 -26.33 -39.53
N CYS A 128 -20.53 -26.14 -38.49
CA CYS A 128 -21.76 -26.90 -38.30
C CYS A 128 -22.76 -26.68 -39.44
N ASP A 129 -22.93 -25.44 -39.89
CA ASP A 129 -23.84 -25.13 -41.01
C ASP A 129 -23.32 -25.68 -42.36
N THR A 130 -22.00 -25.64 -42.57
CA THR A 130 -21.35 -26.20 -43.77
C THR A 130 -21.45 -27.74 -43.80
N GLN A 131 -21.36 -28.39 -42.65
CA GLN A 131 -21.52 -29.85 -42.55
C GLN A 131 -22.98 -30.28 -42.75
N LYS A 132 -23.93 -29.47 -42.27
CA LYS A 132 -25.36 -29.70 -42.43
C LYS A 132 -25.83 -29.55 -43.89
N THR A 133 -25.27 -28.59 -44.64
CA THR A 133 -25.54 -28.42 -46.08
C THR A 133 -25.01 -29.60 -46.89
N LYS A 134 -23.78 -30.07 -46.62
CA LYS A 134 -23.22 -31.27 -47.27
C LYS A 134 -24.02 -32.54 -46.97
N ILE A 135 -24.54 -32.71 -45.76
CA ILE A 135 -25.39 -33.85 -45.40
C ILE A 135 -26.77 -33.75 -46.10
N LEU A 136 -27.30 -32.54 -46.29
CA LEU A 136 -28.57 -32.34 -47.01
C LEU A 136 -28.43 -32.66 -48.51
N GLU A 137 -27.33 -32.26 -49.15
CA GLU A 137 -27.04 -32.60 -50.54
C GLU A 137 -26.90 -34.11 -50.74
N ASN A 138 -26.08 -34.79 -49.93
CA ASN A 138 -25.93 -36.25 -49.99
C ASN A 138 -27.25 -37.01 -49.78
N LYS A 139 -28.15 -36.46 -48.95
CA LYS A 139 -29.47 -37.06 -48.72
C LYS A 139 -30.46 -36.80 -49.87
N SER A 140 -30.28 -35.72 -50.62
CA SER A 140 -31.07 -35.42 -51.83
C SER A 140 -30.65 -36.28 -53.03
N GLU A 141 -29.36 -36.60 -53.15
CA GLU A 141 -28.83 -37.53 -54.15
C GLU A 141 -29.24 -38.98 -53.84
N LEU A 142 -29.24 -39.40 -52.56
CA LEU A 142 -29.72 -40.73 -52.17
C LEU A 142 -31.24 -40.92 -52.42
N PHE A 143 -32.01 -39.83 -52.47
CA PHE A 143 -33.46 -39.88 -52.74
C PHE A 143 -33.80 -39.92 -54.24
N THR A 144 -32.84 -39.69 -55.13
CA THR A 144 -33.05 -39.72 -56.59
C THR A 144 -32.85 -41.10 -57.21
N GLU A 145 -32.43 -42.10 -56.44
CA GLU A 145 -32.15 -43.45 -56.95
C GLU A 145 -33.31 -44.46 -56.79
N ASN A 146 -34.34 -44.17 -55.97
CA ASN A 146 -35.46 -45.10 -55.75
C ASN A 146 -36.72 -44.72 -56.54
N LYS A 147 -36.73 -45.13 -57.82
CA LYS A 147 -37.78 -44.87 -58.84
C LYS A 147 -39.15 -45.52 -58.57
N THR A 148 -39.35 -46.22 -57.45
CA THR A 148 -40.59 -47.00 -57.19
C THR A 148 -41.50 -46.45 -56.10
N VAL A 149 -41.11 -45.42 -55.33
CA VAL A 149 -41.92 -44.89 -54.21
C VAL A 149 -42.80 -43.68 -54.61
N LYS A 150 -42.57 -43.08 -55.78
CA LYS A 150 -43.27 -41.87 -56.24
C LYS A 150 -44.79 -42.06 -56.46
N LYS A 151 -45.24 -43.31 -56.68
CA LYS A 151 -46.65 -43.65 -56.96
C LYS A 151 -47.52 -43.73 -55.69
N TYR A 152 -46.95 -44.03 -54.53
CA TYR A 152 -47.70 -44.16 -53.27
C TYR A 152 -47.86 -42.85 -52.51
N ILE A 153 -46.95 -41.89 -52.71
CA ILE A 153 -46.98 -40.60 -52.00
C ILE A 153 -48.06 -39.66 -52.55
N ASP A 154 -48.42 -39.75 -53.84
CA ASP A 154 -49.43 -38.86 -54.43
C ASP A 154 -50.87 -39.21 -54.02
N ILE A 155 -51.13 -40.42 -53.49
CA ILE A 155 -52.47 -40.82 -52.99
C ILE A 155 -52.74 -40.25 -51.58
N LEU A 156 -51.70 -39.98 -50.79
CA LEU A 156 -51.83 -39.45 -49.41
C LEU A 156 -51.86 -37.91 -49.34
N LYS A 157 -51.72 -37.20 -50.46
CA LYS A 157 -51.66 -35.73 -50.52
C LYS A 157 -52.99 -34.99 -50.34
N HIS A 158 -54.13 -35.68 -50.38
CA HIS A 158 -55.43 -34.98 -50.42
C HIS A 158 -56.06 -34.67 -49.05
N LYS A 159 -55.33 -34.82 -47.92
CA LYS A 159 -55.96 -34.68 -46.58
C LYS A 159 -55.15 -33.93 -45.52
N ILE A 160 -54.26 -33.02 -45.87
CA ILE A 160 -53.56 -32.19 -44.86
C ILE A 160 -53.61 -30.72 -45.25
N LYS A 161 -54.53 -30.01 -44.58
CA LYS A 161 -54.79 -28.58 -44.65
C LYS A 161 -53.69 -27.85 -43.87
N TYR A 162 -52.99 -26.93 -44.54
CA TYR A 162 -52.00 -26.03 -43.92
C TYR A 162 -52.67 -25.03 -42.96
N PRO A 163 -51.97 -24.66 -41.86
CA PRO A 163 -51.78 -23.24 -41.60
C PRO A 163 -50.32 -22.86 -41.29
N LYS A 164 -49.97 -21.64 -41.71
CA LYS A 164 -48.73 -20.89 -41.45
C LYS A 164 -48.55 -20.62 -39.95
N ILE A 165 -47.43 -21.06 -39.36
CA ILE A 165 -46.66 -20.32 -38.33
C ILE A 165 -45.19 -20.75 -38.45
N ILE A 166 -44.36 -19.97 -39.18
CA ILE A 166 -42.89 -20.13 -39.15
C ILE A 166 -42.36 -19.10 -38.17
N LYS A 167 -42.27 -19.50 -36.89
CA LYS A 167 -41.39 -18.89 -35.90
C LYS A 167 -40.89 -20.02 -35.00
N GLN A 168 -39.57 -20.14 -34.93
CA GLN A 168 -38.80 -20.94 -33.97
C GLN A 168 -38.88 -22.48 -34.12
N GLN A 169 -38.13 -23.06 -35.07
CA GLN A 169 -37.74 -24.47 -34.99
C GLN A 169 -36.28 -24.59 -34.54
N LYS A 170 -36.14 -24.52 -33.21
CA LYS A 170 -35.18 -25.17 -32.33
C LYS A 170 -34.40 -26.32 -32.99
N CYS A 171 -33.07 -26.22 -33.05
CA CYS A 171 -32.20 -27.36 -33.32
C CYS A 171 -32.31 -28.38 -32.18
N ILE A 172 -33.05 -29.46 -32.40
CA ILE A 172 -33.08 -30.65 -31.55
C ILE A 172 -32.45 -31.79 -32.35
N ASN A 173 -31.18 -32.07 -32.06
CA ASN A 173 -30.70 -33.42 -31.70
C ASN A 173 -29.17 -33.43 -31.59
N ASN A 174 -28.69 -33.19 -30.36
CA ASN A 174 -27.49 -33.73 -29.70
C ASN A 174 -27.52 -33.23 -28.25
N HIS A 175 -28.45 -33.76 -27.45
CA HIS A 175 -28.87 -33.13 -26.18
C HIS A 175 -28.10 -33.60 -24.92
N THR A 176 -27.11 -34.49 -25.05
CA THR A 176 -26.33 -34.99 -23.89
C THR A 176 -24.91 -34.47 -23.83
N THR A 177 -24.27 -34.15 -24.96
CA THR A 177 -22.92 -33.57 -25.02
C THR A 177 -22.91 -32.04 -25.02
N ASN A 178 -23.97 -31.41 -25.53
CA ASN A 178 -24.09 -29.94 -25.56
C ASN A 178 -24.34 -29.33 -24.17
N ASN A 179 -25.03 -30.01 -23.25
CA ASN A 179 -25.26 -29.45 -21.92
C ASN A 179 -23.97 -29.31 -21.10
N LYS A 180 -23.02 -30.24 -21.26
CA LYS A 180 -21.72 -30.18 -20.58
C LYS A 180 -20.81 -29.11 -21.22
N PHE A 181 -20.78 -29.04 -22.56
CA PHE A 181 -20.02 -28.02 -23.27
C PHE A 181 -20.58 -26.61 -23.04
N ASN A 182 -21.91 -26.43 -23.09
CA ASN A 182 -22.58 -25.16 -22.80
C ASN A 182 -22.52 -24.75 -21.31
N GLN A 183 -22.36 -25.72 -20.39
CA GLN A 183 -22.08 -25.44 -18.97
C GLN A 183 -20.62 -25.05 -18.71
N LEU A 184 -19.66 -25.67 -19.42
CA LEU A 184 -18.25 -25.28 -19.36
C LEU A 184 -18.07 -23.87 -19.92
N THR A 185 -18.60 -23.59 -21.11
CA THR A 185 -18.55 -22.24 -21.68
C THR A 185 -19.23 -21.23 -20.77
N ASN A 186 -20.44 -21.47 -20.24
CA ASN A 186 -21.08 -20.56 -19.27
C ASN A 186 -20.23 -20.28 -18.00
N LYS A 187 -19.53 -21.28 -17.47
CA LYS A 187 -18.62 -21.08 -16.33
C LYS A 187 -17.38 -20.28 -16.71
N ASP A 188 -16.89 -20.45 -17.94
CA ASP A 188 -15.72 -19.75 -18.45
C ASP A 188 -16.05 -18.30 -18.83
N VAL A 189 -17.22 -18.01 -19.41
CA VAL A 189 -17.67 -16.63 -19.68
C VAL A 189 -17.96 -15.88 -18.38
N THR A 190 -18.56 -16.53 -17.37
CA THR A 190 -18.94 -15.88 -16.10
C THR A 190 -17.78 -15.41 -15.23
N GLY A 191 -16.55 -15.92 -15.43
CA GLY A 191 -15.36 -15.40 -14.78
C GLY A 191 -14.74 -14.19 -15.50
N LEU A 192 -15.07 -13.98 -16.77
CA LEU A 192 -14.48 -12.97 -17.64
C LEU A 192 -15.22 -11.62 -17.57
N TYR A 193 -16.54 -11.63 -17.38
CA TYR A 193 -17.38 -10.43 -17.18
C TYR A 193 -16.92 -9.54 -16.02
N LEU A 194 -16.14 -10.08 -15.09
CA LEU A 194 -15.67 -9.36 -13.91
C LEU A 194 -14.72 -8.21 -14.27
N PHE A 195 -13.96 -8.32 -15.36
CA PHE A 195 -12.99 -7.32 -15.81
C PHE A 195 -13.40 -6.66 -17.13
N GLU A 196 -14.63 -6.89 -17.58
CA GLU A 196 -15.12 -6.38 -18.87
C GLU A 196 -15.39 -4.88 -18.82
N ASP A 197 -15.77 -4.33 -17.66
CA ASP A 197 -15.87 -2.90 -17.46
C ASP A 197 -14.57 -2.35 -16.84
N ILE A 198 -14.15 -1.18 -17.31
CA ILE A 198 -12.92 -0.54 -16.82
C ILE A 198 -13.03 -0.12 -15.34
N GLU A 199 -14.21 0.34 -14.91
CA GLU A 199 -14.49 0.71 -13.53
C GLU A 199 -14.33 -0.50 -12.60
N ASN A 200 -14.92 -1.63 -13.00
CA ASN A 200 -14.83 -2.89 -12.27
C ASN A 200 -13.38 -3.40 -12.24
N SER A 201 -12.66 -3.32 -13.36
CA SER A 201 -11.26 -3.74 -13.44
C SER A 201 -10.37 -2.96 -12.47
N ILE A 202 -10.50 -1.63 -12.43
CA ILE A 202 -9.72 -0.79 -11.51
C ILE A 202 -10.12 -1.07 -10.05
N LEU A 203 -11.42 -1.20 -9.76
CA LEU A 203 -11.88 -1.48 -8.40
C LEU A 203 -11.38 -2.84 -7.89
N TYR A 204 -11.40 -3.87 -8.73
CA TYR A 204 -10.95 -5.21 -8.36
C TYR A 204 -9.42 -5.30 -8.25
N THR A 205 -8.66 -4.60 -9.08
CA THR A 205 -7.19 -4.51 -8.95
C THR A 205 -6.78 -3.75 -7.69
N TYR A 206 -7.50 -2.68 -7.35
CA TYR A 206 -7.37 -2.00 -6.06
C TYR A 206 -7.73 -2.93 -4.89
N GLY A 207 -8.85 -3.64 -4.99
CA GLY A 207 -9.27 -4.62 -3.97
C GLY A 207 -8.19 -5.64 -3.68
N MET A 208 -7.56 -6.21 -4.72
CA MET A 208 -6.43 -7.14 -4.57
C MET A 208 -5.21 -6.51 -3.88
N LEU A 209 -4.93 -5.22 -4.10
CA LEU A 209 -3.84 -4.51 -3.39
C LEU A 209 -4.14 -4.35 -1.89
N VAL A 210 -5.40 -4.13 -1.54
CA VAL A 210 -5.88 -4.02 -0.15
C VAL A 210 -6.12 -5.41 0.47
N ALA A 211 -5.65 -6.49 -0.17
CA ALA A 211 -5.85 -7.88 0.24
C ALA A 211 -7.33 -8.32 0.33
N VAL A 212 -8.22 -7.65 -0.41
CA VAL A 212 -9.59 -8.08 -0.62
C VAL A 212 -9.61 -9.13 -1.74
N SER A 213 -10.20 -10.29 -1.44
CA SER A 213 -10.31 -11.38 -2.40
C SER A 213 -11.38 -11.09 -3.47
N LEU A 214 -11.11 -11.54 -4.69
CA LEU A 214 -12.09 -11.51 -5.79
C LEU A 214 -13.26 -12.47 -5.48
N PRO A 215 -14.51 -12.10 -5.84
CA PRO A 215 -15.67 -12.97 -5.65
C PRO A 215 -15.62 -14.22 -6.54
N LYS A 216 -14.95 -14.14 -7.70
CA LYS A 216 -14.79 -15.26 -8.63
C LYS A 216 -13.47 -15.11 -9.38
N VAL A 217 -12.70 -16.20 -9.46
CA VAL A 217 -11.43 -16.20 -10.20
C VAL A 217 -11.68 -16.35 -11.70
N PRO A 218 -10.92 -15.65 -12.56
CA PRO A 218 -11.09 -15.75 -14.00
C PRO A 218 -10.59 -17.12 -14.51
N SER A 219 -11.29 -17.64 -15.52
CA SER A 219 -11.14 -19.00 -16.07
C SER A 219 -9.94 -19.15 -17.02
N GLY A 220 -9.55 -18.08 -17.71
CA GLY A 220 -8.46 -18.10 -18.71
C GLY A 220 -7.06 -18.29 -18.12
N TRP A 221 -6.19 -19.02 -18.82
CA TRP A 221 -4.81 -19.26 -18.40
C TRP A 221 -3.96 -17.97 -18.35
N ALA A 222 -4.10 -17.09 -19.36
CA ALA A 222 -3.34 -15.85 -19.45
C ALA A 222 -3.69 -14.86 -18.32
N ILE A 223 -4.96 -14.77 -17.96
CA ILE A 223 -5.41 -13.88 -16.89
C ILE A 223 -5.04 -14.43 -15.50
N ARG A 224 -4.96 -15.77 -15.34
CA ARG A 224 -4.45 -16.39 -14.10
C ARG A 224 -2.97 -16.10 -13.84
N ILE A 225 -2.12 -16.21 -14.87
CA ILE A 225 -0.69 -15.90 -14.70
C ILE A 225 -0.50 -14.41 -14.38
N LEU A 226 -1.29 -13.52 -15.01
CA LEU A 226 -1.28 -12.10 -14.71
C LEU A 226 -1.75 -11.82 -13.27
N THR A 227 -2.82 -12.47 -12.80
CA THR A 227 -3.25 -12.35 -11.40
C THR A 227 -2.18 -12.84 -10.42
N GLY A 228 -1.44 -13.90 -10.74
CA GLY A 228 -0.35 -14.39 -9.90
C GLY A 228 0.79 -13.37 -9.78
N TRP A 229 1.20 -12.76 -10.89
CA TRP A 229 2.21 -11.70 -10.88
C TRP A 229 1.74 -10.45 -10.12
N TRP A 230 0.47 -10.07 -10.31
CA TRP A 230 -0.15 -8.97 -9.59
C TRP A 230 -0.15 -9.20 -8.07
N TRP A 231 -0.46 -10.42 -7.62
CA TRP A 231 -0.43 -10.77 -6.21
C TRP A 231 0.96 -10.68 -5.60
N ILE A 232 2.00 -11.13 -6.32
CA ILE A 232 3.39 -10.99 -5.87
C ILE A 232 3.73 -9.51 -5.69
N TYR A 233 3.34 -8.66 -6.64
CA TYR A 233 3.53 -7.21 -6.54
C TYR A 233 2.82 -6.62 -5.30
N CYS A 234 1.54 -6.92 -5.10
CA CYS A 234 0.78 -6.43 -3.94
C CYS A 234 1.42 -6.86 -2.62
N LEU A 235 1.84 -8.13 -2.51
CA LEU A 235 2.52 -8.65 -1.33
C LEU A 235 3.81 -7.89 -1.07
N LEU A 236 4.63 -7.67 -2.09
CA LEU A 236 5.89 -6.94 -1.97
C LEU A 236 5.65 -5.51 -1.45
N VAL A 237 4.70 -4.78 -2.05
CA VAL A 237 4.36 -3.41 -1.63
C VAL A 237 3.88 -3.36 -0.18
N VAL A 238 2.99 -4.26 0.22
CA VAL A 238 2.45 -4.31 1.59
C VAL A 238 3.53 -4.67 2.61
N VAL A 239 4.38 -5.65 2.31
CA VAL A 239 5.49 -6.04 3.21
C VAL A 239 6.50 -4.92 3.34
N ALA A 240 6.88 -4.25 2.25
CA ALA A 240 7.80 -3.13 2.26
C ALA A 240 7.24 -1.93 3.06
N TYR A 241 5.96 -1.62 2.88
CA TYR A 241 5.27 -0.56 3.64
C TYR A 241 5.25 -0.89 5.14
N LYS A 242 4.86 -2.11 5.51
CA LYS A 242 4.83 -2.55 6.91
C LYS A 242 6.21 -2.52 7.55
N ALA A 243 7.23 -3.03 6.88
CA ALA A 243 8.60 -3.03 7.39
C ALA A 243 9.12 -1.60 7.64
N SER A 244 8.86 -0.70 6.69
CA SER A 244 9.27 0.70 6.80
C SER A 244 8.50 1.41 7.93
N MET A 245 7.20 1.16 8.06
CA MET A 245 6.38 1.69 9.15
C MET A 245 6.88 1.20 10.51
N THR A 246 7.18 -0.10 10.65
CA THR A 246 7.72 -0.64 11.91
C THR A 246 9.07 -0.05 12.27
N ALA A 247 9.93 0.24 11.28
CA ALA A 247 11.22 0.87 11.52
C ALA A 247 11.07 2.30 12.04
N ILE A 248 10.16 3.08 11.44
CA ILE A 248 9.87 4.47 11.85
C ILE A 248 9.25 4.52 13.26
N LEU A 249 8.36 3.58 13.57
CA LEU A 249 7.72 3.53 14.89
C LEU A 249 8.65 3.04 16.00
N ALA A 250 9.65 2.21 15.67
CA ALA A 250 10.63 1.73 16.63
C ALA A 250 11.61 2.84 17.07
N ASN A 251 11.96 3.76 16.16
CA ASN A 251 12.87 4.88 16.42
C ASN A 251 12.24 6.19 15.92
N PRO A 252 11.36 6.84 16.72
CA PRO A 252 10.79 8.12 16.36
C PRO A 252 11.87 9.21 16.38
N ASP A 253 11.96 10.01 15.30
CA ASP A 253 12.85 11.16 15.26
C ASP A 253 12.48 12.13 16.39
N THR A 254 13.45 12.42 17.26
CA THR A 254 13.30 13.46 18.28
C THR A 254 13.36 14.82 17.61
N ARG A 255 12.28 15.61 17.72
CA ARG A 255 12.29 17.00 17.29
C ARG A 255 12.71 17.89 18.47
N LEU A 256 13.71 18.72 18.22
CA LEU A 256 14.16 19.79 19.12
C LEU A 256 13.11 20.90 19.20
#